data_AF-A0A6I0LAP5-F1
#
_entry.id   AF-A0A6I0LAP5-F1
#
_cell.length_a   1.000
_cell.length_b   1.000
_cell.length_c   1.000
_cell.angle_alpha   90.00
_cell.angle_beta   90.00
_cell.angle_gamma   90.00
#
_symmetry.space_group_name_H-M   'P 1'
#
loop_
_entity.id
_entity.type
_entity.pdbx_description
1 polymer ?
#
loop_
_entity_poly.entity_id
_entity_poly.type
_entity_poly.pdbx_seq_one_letter_code
_entity_poly.pdbx_strand_id
1 'polypeptide(L)'
;MEINIQYKENSTYSNAAIEAVRYGFQYRKEAEVYAIENRCKLNHCLPAPSDILLFLAEAIIGGIAYDVLKSVVHKTWEKLRSKKLINKDKNVHNILTTEESLDEFYTYIKEFHQREMNITEIQEKYIKEEVCADYHGEKSAIIYEKYHRLASVEELIIINKEALQKANRIIVRKKES
;
A
#
# COMPACT_ATOMS: atom_id res chain seq x y z
N MET A 1 18.91 -25.09 -14.51
CA MET A 1 18.84 -24.03 -15.54
C MET A 1 17.96 -22.93 -14.94
N GLU A 2 18.59 -21.96 -14.29
CA GLU A 2 17.87 -20.84 -13.66
C GLU A 2 17.50 -19.84 -14.74
N ILE A 3 16.23 -19.81 -15.11
CA ILE A 3 15.70 -18.79 -16.02
C ILE A 3 15.35 -17.60 -15.14
N ASN A 4 16.25 -16.61 -15.13
CA ASN A 4 16.09 -15.34 -14.46
C ASN A 4 15.10 -14.49 -15.26
N ILE A 5 13.80 -14.68 -15.01
CA ILE A 5 12.75 -13.81 -15.55
C ILE A 5 12.81 -12.52 -14.72
N GLN A 6 13.65 -11.58 -15.14
CA GLN A 6 13.57 -10.22 -14.66
C GLN A 6 12.32 -9.59 -15.25
N TYR A 7 11.28 -9.40 -14.43
CA TYR A 7 10.35 -8.31 -14.67
C TYR A 7 11.21 -7.06 -14.78
N LYS A 8 11.16 -6.35 -15.91
CA LYS A 8 11.50 -4.93 -15.91
C LYS A 8 10.42 -4.25 -15.09
N GLU A 9 10.61 -4.26 -13.77
CA GLU A 9 10.02 -3.26 -12.89
C GLU A 9 10.62 -1.93 -13.38
N ASN A 10 10.00 -1.31 -14.39
CA ASN A 10 10.20 0.10 -14.70
C ASN A 10 9.53 0.97 -13.61
N SER A 11 9.46 0.45 -12.38
CA SER A 11 9.05 1.23 -11.23
C SER A 11 10.22 2.11 -10.87
N THR A 12 10.02 3.42 -11.01
CA THR A 12 10.96 4.43 -10.50
C THR A 12 11.08 4.40 -8.98
N TYR A 13 10.22 3.63 -8.31
CA TYR A 13 10.07 3.62 -6.85
C TYR A 13 10.37 2.23 -6.27
N SER A 14 10.89 2.22 -5.05
CA SER A 14 11.20 1.02 -4.29
C SER A 14 9.94 0.23 -3.91
N ASN A 15 10.07 -1.10 -3.85
CA ASN A 15 8.99 -1.98 -3.38
C ASN A 15 8.53 -1.64 -1.96
N ALA A 16 9.43 -1.14 -1.11
CA ALA A 16 9.07 -0.64 0.22
C ALA A 16 8.07 0.52 0.16
N ALA A 17 8.27 1.49 -0.74
CA ALA A 17 7.34 2.60 -0.93
C ALA A 17 6.01 2.14 -1.52
N ILE A 18 6.04 1.22 -2.48
CA ILE A 18 4.82 0.62 -3.07
C ILE A 18 4.00 -0.10 -2.00
N GLU A 19 4.63 -0.97 -1.23
CA GLU A 19 3.99 -1.71 -0.15
C GLU A 19 3.50 -0.76 0.95
N ALA A 20 4.24 0.29 1.29
CA ALA A 20 3.83 1.27 2.30
C ALA A 20 2.60 2.07 1.87
N VAL A 21 2.53 2.55 0.63
CA VAL A 21 1.33 3.26 0.15
C VAL A 21 0.16 2.30 0.04
N ARG A 22 0.37 1.10 -0.50
CA ARG A 22 -0.71 0.14 -0.75
C ARG A 22 -1.25 -0.46 0.55
N TYR A 23 -0.39 -1.07 1.35
CA TYR A 23 -0.77 -1.80 2.57
C TYR A 23 -0.77 -0.91 3.81
N GLY A 24 0.20 0.00 3.94
CA GLY A 24 0.33 0.89 5.09
C GLY A 24 -0.68 2.03 5.12
N PHE A 25 -1.08 2.54 3.94
CA PHE A 25 -2.03 3.65 3.83
C PHE A 25 -3.38 3.23 3.24
N GLN A 26 -3.45 2.84 1.97
CA GLN A 26 -4.74 2.68 1.28
C GLN A 26 -5.63 1.60 1.91
N TYR A 27 -5.12 0.37 2.04
CA TYR A 27 -5.89 -0.72 2.64
C TYR A 27 -6.20 -0.49 4.13
N ARG A 28 -5.33 0.21 4.85
CA ARG A 28 -5.59 0.62 6.24
C ARG A 28 -6.77 1.59 6.34
N LYS A 29 -6.85 2.61 5.46
CA LYS A 29 -7.97 3.55 5.41
C LYS A 29 -9.28 2.84 5.08
N GLU A 30 -9.29 1.92 4.12
CA GLU A 30 -10.46 1.10 3.82
C GLU A 30 -10.89 0.24 5.02
N ALA A 31 -9.93 -0.33 5.74
CA ALA A 31 -10.21 -1.10 6.94
C ALA A 31 -10.81 -0.24 8.07
N GLU A 32 -10.39 1.02 8.21
CA GLU A 32 -10.98 1.98 9.16
C GLU A 32 -12.43 2.26 8.83
N VAL A 33 -12.73 2.55 7.56
CA VAL A 33 -14.10 2.77 7.09
C VAL A 33 -14.95 1.52 7.33
N TYR A 34 -14.42 0.33 7.01
CA TYR A 34 -15.09 -0.94 7.26
C TYR A 34 -15.43 -1.15 8.74
N ALA A 35 -14.47 -0.88 9.64
CA ALA A 35 -14.65 -1.01 11.08
C ALA A 35 -15.76 -0.08 11.63
N ILE A 36 -15.92 1.10 11.03
CA ILE A 36 -16.92 2.10 11.44
C ILE A 36 -18.30 1.78 10.83
N GLU A 37 -18.36 1.41 9.55
CA GLU A 37 -19.62 1.39 8.78
C GLU A 37 -20.34 0.02 8.75
N ASN A 38 -19.67 -1.10 9.08
CA ASN A 38 -20.26 -2.45 9.18
C ASN A 38 -21.15 -2.88 8.00
N ARG A 39 -20.81 -2.46 6.77
CA ARG A 39 -21.55 -2.82 5.56
C ARG A 39 -20.60 -3.49 4.60
N CYS A 40 -20.76 -4.81 4.43
CA CYS A 40 -20.06 -5.65 3.46
C CYS A 40 -20.10 -5.06 2.04
N LYS A 41 -19.23 -4.11 1.72
CA LYS A 41 -18.90 -3.74 0.36
C LYS A 41 -17.75 -4.63 -0.07
N LEU A 42 -17.99 -5.41 -1.13
CA LEU A 42 -16.92 -6.03 -1.91
C LEU A 42 -16.06 -4.90 -2.47
N ASN A 43 -14.89 -4.70 -1.89
CA ASN A 43 -13.87 -3.85 -2.48
C ASN A 43 -13.12 -4.71 -3.51
N HIS A 44 -13.17 -4.28 -4.77
CA HIS A 44 -12.28 -4.79 -5.80
C HIS A 44 -10.83 -4.43 -5.45
N CYS A 45 -9.86 -5.17 -6.00
CA CYS A 45 -8.44 -4.82 -5.88
C CYS A 45 -8.25 -3.32 -6.15
N LEU A 46 -7.55 -2.65 -5.22
CA LEU A 46 -7.28 -1.23 -5.38
C LEU A 46 -6.44 -0.99 -6.65
N PRO A 47 -6.66 0.14 -7.34
CA PRO A 47 -5.78 0.54 -8.44
C PRO A 47 -4.35 0.71 -7.93
N ALA A 48 -3.39 0.64 -8.84
CA ALA A 48 -1.99 0.88 -8.51
C ALA A 48 -1.82 2.22 -7.77
N PRO A 49 -0.92 2.27 -6.77
CA PRO A 49 -0.62 3.51 -6.06
C PRO A 49 -0.24 4.65 -7.01
N SER A 50 -0.68 5.86 -6.70
CA SER A 50 -0.33 7.06 -7.47
C SER A 50 1.16 7.39 -7.33
N ASP A 51 1.82 7.74 -8.43
CA ASP A 51 3.25 8.06 -8.48
C ASP A 51 3.66 9.14 -7.45
N ILE A 52 2.80 10.15 -7.23
CA ILE A 52 3.10 11.20 -6.26
C ILE A 52 3.09 10.68 -4.82
N LEU A 53 2.20 9.72 -4.51
CA LEU A 53 2.18 9.10 -3.18
C LEU A 53 3.38 8.19 -2.99
N LEU A 54 3.81 7.49 -4.05
CA LEU A 54 5.04 6.70 -4.03
C LEU A 54 6.28 7.58 -3.82
N PHE A 55 6.38 8.71 -4.52
CA PHE A 55 7.44 9.70 -4.31
C PHE A 55 7.46 10.22 -2.87
N LEU A 56 6.31 10.57 -2.31
CA LEU A 56 6.22 11.02 -0.92
C LEU A 56 6.59 9.89 0.06
N ALA A 57 6.15 8.67 -0.19
CA ALA A 57 6.51 7.53 0.65
C ALA A 57 8.01 7.25 0.63
N GLU A 58 8.67 7.32 -0.53
CA GLU A 58 10.13 7.22 -0.62
C GLU A 58 10.84 8.33 0.16
N ALA A 59 10.35 9.57 0.06
CA ALA A 59 10.88 10.69 0.83
C ALA A 59 10.79 10.42 2.34
N ILE A 60 9.65 9.92 2.82
CA ILE A 60 9.42 9.57 4.23
C ILE A 60 10.34 8.43 4.67
N ILE A 61 10.40 7.35 3.88
CA ILE A 61 11.26 6.19 4.13
C ILE A 61 12.74 6.59 4.14
N GLY A 62 13.14 7.51 3.27
CA GLY A 62 14.47 8.11 3.22
C GLY A 62 14.81 9.01 4.42
N GLY A 63 13.88 9.19 5.37
CA GLY A 63 14.10 9.94 6.60
C GLY A 63 13.92 11.46 6.45
N ILE A 64 13.22 11.92 5.41
CA ILE A 64 12.91 13.34 5.28
C ILE A 64 12.01 13.78 6.45
N ALA A 65 12.45 14.83 7.14
CA ALA A 65 11.70 15.41 8.25
C ALA A 65 10.33 15.91 7.79
N TYR A 66 9.32 15.71 8.63
CA TYR A 66 7.94 16.09 8.31
C TYR A 66 7.80 17.56 7.91
N ASP A 67 8.47 18.49 8.62
CA ASP A 67 8.44 19.92 8.30
C ASP A 67 8.95 20.25 6.90
N VAL A 68 9.98 19.52 6.44
CA VAL A 68 10.55 19.68 5.09
C VAL A 68 9.57 19.13 4.07
N LEU A 69 9.02 17.94 4.30
CA LEU A 69 8.03 17.32 3.42
C LEU A 69 6.78 18.19 3.28
N LYS A 70 6.23 18.66 4.41
CA LYS A 70 5.12 19.60 4.49
C LYS A 70 5.39 20.87 3.70
N SER A 71 6.57 21.48 3.86
CA SER A 71 6.95 22.69 3.12
C SER A 71 7.01 22.47 1.61
N VAL A 72 7.52 21.33 1.16
CA VAL A 72 7.59 20.97 -0.27
C VAL A 72 6.20 20.69 -0.83
N VAL A 73 5.39 19.90 -0.14
CA VAL A 73 4.02 19.57 -0.54
C VAL A 73 3.16 20.82 -0.63
N HIS A 74 3.18 21.68 0.41
CA HIS A 74 2.38 22.90 0.43
C HIS A 74 2.74 23.86 -0.70
N LYS A 75 4.04 24.10 -0.94
CA LYS A 75 4.51 24.93 -2.07
C LYS A 75 4.13 24.34 -3.43
N THR A 76 4.12 23.01 -3.54
CA THR A 76 3.74 22.31 -4.77
C THR A 76 2.24 22.42 -5.00
N TRP A 77 1.46 22.21 -3.95
CA TRP A 77 0.00 22.36 -3.95
C TRP A 77 -0.45 23.76 -4.35
N GLU A 78 0.07 24.80 -3.71
CA GLU A 78 -0.29 26.20 -4.00
C GLU A 78 -0.04 26.55 -5.48
N LYS A 79 1.08 26.06 -6.04
CA LYS A 79 1.39 26.22 -7.47
C LYS A 79 0.41 25.48 -8.37
N LEU A 80 -0.01 24.28 -8.00
CA LEU A 80 -0.87 23.44 -8.82
C LEU A 80 -2.36 23.79 -8.70
N ARG A 81 -2.81 24.30 -7.55
CA ARG A 81 -4.19 24.78 -7.29
C ARG A 81 -4.58 25.87 -8.28
N SER A 82 -3.63 26.70 -8.70
CA SER A 82 -3.83 27.73 -9.72
C SER A 82 -4.09 27.21 -11.14
N LYS A 83 -3.78 25.93 -11.43
CA LYS A 83 -3.75 25.37 -12.79
C LYS A 83 -4.92 24.45 -13.17
N LYS A 84 -5.99 24.32 -12.36
CA LYS A 84 -7.19 23.49 -12.63
C LYS A 84 -6.91 22.02 -13.07
N LEU A 85 -5.72 21.50 -12.84
CA LEU A 85 -5.22 20.25 -13.43
C LEU A 85 -5.40 19.01 -12.53
N ILE A 86 -5.69 19.19 -11.24
CA ILE A 86 -5.71 18.10 -10.24
C ILE A 86 -7.15 17.73 -9.85
N ASN A 87 -7.94 17.25 -10.81
CA ASN A 87 -9.31 16.80 -10.53
C ASN A 87 -9.57 15.33 -10.91
N LYS A 88 -8.51 14.57 -11.23
CA LYS A 88 -8.66 13.18 -11.71
C LYS A 88 -8.41 12.11 -10.66
N ASP A 89 -7.65 12.39 -9.60
CA ASP A 89 -7.37 11.42 -8.53
C ASP A 89 -7.77 12.00 -7.17
N LYS A 90 -8.93 11.58 -6.67
CA LYS A 90 -9.52 12.10 -5.42
C LYS A 90 -8.65 11.78 -4.20
N ASN A 91 -7.93 10.65 -4.20
CA ASN A 91 -7.08 10.25 -3.08
C ASN A 91 -5.88 11.20 -2.95
N VAL A 92 -5.22 11.49 -4.07
CA VAL A 92 -4.13 12.47 -4.13
C VAL A 92 -4.62 13.86 -3.74
N HIS A 93 -5.78 14.27 -4.26
CA HIS A 93 -6.35 15.57 -3.93
C HIS A 93 -6.55 15.71 -2.41
N ASN A 94 -7.18 14.73 -1.76
CA ASN A 94 -7.48 14.80 -0.33
C ASN A 94 -6.20 14.90 0.51
N ILE A 95 -5.18 14.08 0.23
CA ILE A 95 -3.92 14.05 0.97
C ILE A 95 -3.16 15.38 0.87
N LEU A 96 -3.14 15.99 -0.32
CA LEU A 96 -2.39 17.23 -0.55
C LEU A 96 -3.16 18.50 -0.16
N THR A 97 -4.45 18.39 0.20
CA THR A 97 -5.31 19.55 0.47
C THR A 97 -5.28 19.99 1.92
N THR A 98 -5.23 19.06 2.89
CA THR A 98 -5.22 19.40 4.32
C THR A 98 -3.95 18.93 5.01
N GLU A 99 -3.49 19.71 5.97
CA GLU A 99 -2.33 19.36 6.78
C GLU A 99 -2.58 18.07 7.58
N GLU A 100 -3.81 17.91 8.10
CA GLU A 100 -4.24 16.71 8.83
C GLU A 100 -4.14 15.44 7.97
N SER A 101 -4.55 15.49 6.69
CA SER A 101 -4.46 14.32 5.80
C SER A 101 -3.01 13.98 5.44
N LEU A 102 -2.15 15.00 5.32
CA LEU A 102 -0.73 14.81 5.05
C LEU A 102 0.00 14.24 6.28
N ASP A 103 -0.37 14.68 7.48
CA ASP A 103 0.15 14.15 8.75
C ASP A 103 -0.26 12.69 8.95
N GLU A 104 -1.53 12.37 8.65
CA GLU A 104 -2.03 11.00 8.68
C GLU A 104 -1.25 10.12 7.70
N PHE A 105 -1.09 10.55 6.44
CA PHE A 105 -0.29 9.82 5.46
C PHE A 105 1.16 9.63 5.94
N TYR A 106 1.80 10.69 6.41
CA TYR A 106 3.17 10.63 6.93
C TYR A 106 3.31 9.61 8.05
N THR A 107 2.39 9.67 9.01
CA THR A 107 2.34 8.77 10.17
C THR A 107 2.15 7.33 9.71
N TYR A 108 1.23 7.07 8.79
CA TYR A 108 0.91 5.71 8.34
C TYR A 108 2.09 5.07 7.60
N ILE A 109 2.74 5.82 6.71
CA ILE A 109 3.95 5.35 6.02
C ILE A 109 5.08 5.10 7.01
N LYS A 110 5.28 6.00 7.98
CA LYS A 110 6.33 5.86 9.00
C LYS A 110 6.09 4.65 9.89
N GLU A 111 4.88 4.49 10.43
CA GLU A 111 4.49 3.33 11.25
C GLU A 111 4.67 2.01 10.50
N PHE A 112 4.24 1.97 9.23
CA PHE A 112 4.43 0.82 8.37
C PHE A 112 5.91 0.50 8.14
N HIS A 113 6.70 1.51 7.77
CA HIS A 113 8.13 1.34 7.52
C HIS A 113 8.90 0.87 8.75
N GLN A 114 8.52 1.39 9.93
CA GLN A 114 9.11 1.02 11.22
C GLN A 114 8.59 -0.31 11.77
N ARG A 115 7.58 -0.92 11.12
CA ARG A 115 6.89 -2.13 11.61
C ARG A 115 6.31 -1.94 13.02
N GLU A 116 5.82 -0.75 13.30
CA GLU A 116 5.18 -0.40 14.57
C GLU A 116 3.78 0.18 14.31
N MET A 117 2.97 -0.57 13.56
CA MET A 117 1.63 -0.09 13.21
C MET A 117 0.70 -0.09 14.41
N ASN A 118 0.06 1.06 14.64
CA ASN A 118 -0.98 1.22 15.64
C ASN A 118 -2.36 0.91 15.02
N ILE A 119 -2.66 -0.39 14.91
CA ILE A 119 -3.87 -0.90 14.25
C ILE A 119 -4.61 -1.89 15.16
N THR A 120 -5.93 -1.90 15.03
CA THR A 120 -6.82 -2.87 15.67
C THR A 120 -6.72 -4.25 15.02
N GLU A 121 -7.23 -5.29 15.68
CA GLU A 121 -7.27 -6.66 15.14
C GLU A 121 -8.11 -6.77 13.86
N ILE A 122 -9.18 -5.96 13.75
CA ILE A 122 -10.03 -5.92 12.55
C ILE A 122 -9.24 -5.32 11.38
N GLN A 123 -8.53 -4.22 11.61
CA GLN A 123 -7.68 -3.59 10.59
C GLN A 123 -6.55 -4.53 10.17
N GLU A 124 -5.88 -5.16 11.12
CA GLU A 124 -4.85 -6.15 10.86
C GLU A 124 -5.37 -7.30 10.00
N LYS A 125 -6.50 -7.89 10.37
CA LYS A 125 -7.11 -8.99 9.61
C LYS A 125 -7.41 -8.56 8.18
N TYR A 126 -8.03 -7.40 8.00
CA TYR A 126 -8.39 -6.89 6.67
C TYR A 126 -7.15 -6.65 5.79
N ILE A 127 -6.13 -5.97 6.31
CA ILE A 127 -4.90 -5.71 5.55
C ILE A 127 -4.19 -7.04 5.23
N LYS A 128 -4.19 -8.02 6.16
CA LYS A 128 -3.63 -9.36 5.90
C LYS A 128 -4.36 -10.07 4.77
N GLU A 129 -5.69 -10.03 4.75
CA GLU A 129 -6.51 -10.63 3.69
C GLU A 129 -6.15 -10.04 2.32
N GLU A 130 -5.98 -8.72 2.24
CA GLU A 130 -5.60 -8.02 1.00
C GLU A 130 -4.17 -8.34 0.54
N VAL A 131 -3.19 -8.36 1.45
CA VAL A 131 -1.82 -8.80 1.13
C VAL A 131 -1.83 -10.24 0.60
N CYS A 132 -2.65 -11.12 1.19
CA CYS A 132 -2.75 -12.49 0.74
C CYS A 132 -3.42 -12.60 -0.63
N ALA A 133 -4.50 -11.86 -0.85
CA ALA A 133 -5.23 -11.84 -2.12
C ALA A 133 -4.34 -11.34 -3.27
N ASP A 134 -3.59 -10.25 -3.05
CA ASP A 134 -2.61 -9.73 -4.01
C ASP A 134 -1.55 -10.78 -4.36
N TYR A 135 -0.99 -11.45 -3.34
CA TYR A 135 0.00 -12.49 -3.53
C TYR A 135 -0.55 -13.68 -4.31
N HIS A 136 -1.79 -14.09 -3.99
CA HIS A 136 -2.49 -15.14 -4.73
C HIS A 136 -2.69 -14.75 -6.19
N GLY A 137 -3.09 -13.51 -6.47
CA GLY A 137 -3.25 -12.98 -7.82
C GLY A 137 -1.93 -13.02 -8.59
N GLU A 138 -0.85 -12.53 -7.99
CA GLU A 138 0.50 -12.52 -8.57
C GLU A 138 0.96 -13.95 -8.92
N LYS A 139 0.91 -14.88 -7.97
CA LYS A 139 1.38 -16.25 -8.19
C LYS A 139 0.52 -17.02 -9.18
N SER A 140 -0.80 -16.79 -9.15
CA SER A 140 -1.71 -17.41 -10.13
C SER A 140 -1.44 -16.89 -11.54
N ALA A 141 -1.17 -15.58 -11.70
CA ALA A 141 -0.79 -15.01 -12.99
C ALA A 141 0.52 -15.62 -13.52
N ILE A 142 1.55 -15.76 -12.66
CA ILE A 142 2.83 -16.39 -13.04
C ILE A 142 2.62 -17.85 -13.51
N ILE A 143 1.81 -18.63 -12.79
CA ILE A 143 1.51 -20.02 -13.17
C ILE A 143 0.78 -20.06 -14.52
N TYR A 144 -0.20 -19.17 -14.72
CA TYR A 144 -0.94 -19.09 -15.97
C TYR A 144 -0.03 -18.69 -17.15
N GLU A 145 0.78 -17.66 -16.99
CA GLU A 145 1.72 -17.22 -18.04
C GLU A 145 2.72 -18.33 -18.41
N LYS A 146 3.21 -19.08 -17.42
CA LYS A 146 4.24 -20.10 -17.63
C LYS A 146 3.69 -21.43 -18.15
N TYR A 147 2.54 -21.86 -17.65
CA TYR A 147 2.02 -23.22 -17.90
C TYR A 147 0.64 -23.24 -18.57
N HIS A 148 0.02 -22.07 -18.79
CA HIS A 148 -1.28 -21.89 -19.45
C HIS A 148 -2.40 -22.71 -18.79
N ARG A 149 -2.32 -22.86 -17.46
CA ARG A 149 -3.31 -23.54 -16.63
C ARG A 149 -3.52 -22.79 -15.31
N LEU A 150 -4.59 -23.14 -14.60
CA LEU A 150 -4.79 -22.71 -13.23
C LEU A 150 -3.85 -23.46 -12.28
N ALA A 151 -3.61 -22.86 -11.11
CA ALA A 151 -2.86 -23.50 -10.03
C ALA A 151 -3.57 -24.78 -9.55
N SER A 152 -2.79 -25.82 -9.30
CA SER A 152 -3.23 -27.06 -8.65
C SER A 152 -3.52 -26.82 -7.16
N VAL A 153 -4.18 -27.79 -6.52
CA VAL A 153 -4.49 -27.71 -5.08
C VAL A 153 -3.19 -27.64 -4.26
N GLU A 154 -2.18 -28.42 -4.62
CA GLU A 154 -0.87 -28.43 -3.94
C GLU A 154 -0.16 -27.07 -4.07
N GLU A 155 -0.19 -26.47 -5.26
CA GLU A 155 0.36 -25.13 -5.50
C GLU A 155 -0.40 -24.06 -4.71
N LEU A 156 -1.74 -24.14 -4.65
CA LEU A 156 -2.56 -23.21 -3.86
C LEU A 156 -2.25 -23.29 -2.36
N ILE A 157 -2.00 -24.49 -1.82
CA ILE A 157 -1.60 -24.66 -0.41
C ILE A 157 -0.26 -23.96 -0.15
N ILE A 158 0.70 -24.10 -1.06
CA ILE A 158 2.01 -23.43 -0.97
C ILE A 158 1.84 -21.91 -1.03
N ILE A 159 1.11 -21.42 -2.04
CA ILE A 159 0.84 -19.97 -2.23
C ILE A 159 0.20 -19.38 -0.98
N ASN A 160 -0.80 -20.05 -0.39
CA ASN A 160 -1.48 -19.55 0.81
C ASN A 160 -0.51 -19.48 2.01
N LYS A 161 0.34 -20.49 2.19
CA LYS A 161 1.34 -20.50 3.26
C LYS A 161 2.34 -19.35 3.09
N GLU A 162 2.81 -19.10 1.88
CA GLU A 162 3.74 -18.01 1.56
C GLU A 162 3.08 -16.63 1.69
N ALA A 163 1.83 -16.50 1.24
CA ALA A 163 1.01 -15.29 1.39
C ALA A 163 0.86 -14.89 2.86
N LEU A 164 0.49 -15.83 3.72
CA LEU A 164 0.39 -15.60 5.16
C LEU A 164 1.73 -15.21 5.78
N GLN A 165 2.84 -15.85 5.34
CA GLN A 165 4.17 -15.45 5.80
C GLN A 165 4.53 -14.03 5.36
N LYS A 166 4.21 -13.64 4.12
CA LYS A 166 4.41 -12.27 3.62
C LYS A 166 3.61 -11.28 4.46
N ALA A 167 2.31 -11.54 4.66
CA ALA A 167 1.44 -10.68 5.45
C ALA A 167 1.93 -10.50 6.89
N ASN A 168 2.36 -11.59 7.55
CA ASN A 168 2.90 -11.53 8.91
C ASN A 168 4.27 -10.83 9.01
N ARG A 169 5.07 -10.80 7.93
CA ARG A 169 6.35 -10.06 7.92
C ARG A 169 6.14 -8.56 7.78
N ILE A 170 5.11 -8.17 7.04
CA ILE A 170 4.79 -6.77 6.75
C ILE A 170 4.00 -6.16 7.92
N ILE A 171 3.10 -6.93 8.52
CA ILE A 171 2.21 -6.43 9.57
C ILE A 171 2.72 -6.87 10.94
N VAL A 172 3.27 -5.92 11.68
CA VAL A 172 3.69 -6.09 13.07
C VAL A 172 2.91 -5.09 13.92
N ARG A 173 2.04 -5.60 14.78
CA ARG A 173 1.23 -4.80 15.71
C ARG A 173 2.10 -4.32 16.87
N LYS A 174 2.01 -3.04 17.21
CA LYS A 174 2.54 -2.56 18.49
C LYS A 174 1.77 -3.23 19.62
N LYS A 175 2.45 -4.01 20.48
CA LYS A 175 1.81 -4.55 21.68
C LYS A 175 1.55 -3.40 22.64
N GLU A 176 0.29 -3.20 23.02
CA GLU A 176 -0.05 -2.34 24.14
C GLU A 176 0.73 -2.84 25.37
N SER A 177 1.53 -1.94 25.96
CA SER A 177 2.33 -2.17 27.16
C SER A 177 1.54 -1.72 28.38
#